data_AF-A0A3M1ZJI3-F1
#
_entry.id   AF-A0A3M1ZJI3-F1
#
_cell.length_a   1.000
_cell.length_b   1.000
_cell.length_c   1.000
_cell.angle_alpha   90.00
_cell.angle_beta   90.00
_cell.angle_gamma   90.00
#
_symmetry.space_group_name_H-M   'P 1'
#
loop_
_entity.id
_entity.type
_entity.pdbx_description
1 polymer ?
#
loop_
_entity_poly.entity_id
_entity_poly.type
_entity_poly.pdbx_seq_one_letter_code
_entity_poly.pdbx_strand_id
1 'polypeptide(L)'
;YTIRTYPSNTPLEALAFAHGHYDHTAVEQDPQVLVPLGHLQDMAAAGEIGELAPTVISFMGYQPDLTRVVDELIPLIVEAARKDGAHAALLVPA
;
A
#
# COMPACT_ATOMS: atom_id res chain seq x y z
N TYR A 1 11.94 -10.38 6.25
CA TYR A 1 10.73 -9.54 6.32
C TYR A 1 11.17 -8.15 5.90
N THR A 2 10.65 -7.64 4.79
CA THR A 2 11.08 -6.36 4.22
C THR A 2 9.87 -5.58 3.73
N ILE A 3 10.01 -4.26 3.68
CA ILE A 3 9.06 -3.36 3.04
C ILE A 3 9.67 -2.78 1.75
N ARG A 4 8.81 -2.42 0.81
CA ARG A 4 9.10 -1.62 -0.38
C ARG A 4 8.26 -0.35 -0.28
N THR A 5 8.81 0.74 -0.76
CA THR A 5 8.13 2.04 -0.78
C THR A 5 8.15 2.62 -2.18
N TYR A 6 7.06 3.28 -2.57
CA TYR A 6 6.99 4.03 -3.81
C TYR A 6 6.15 5.31 -3.63
N PRO A 7 6.40 6.37 -4.43
CA PRO A 7 5.63 7.60 -4.33
C PRO A 7 4.13 7.40 -4.56
N SER A 8 3.27 8.08 -3.82
CA SER A 8 1.80 8.01 -3.98
C SER A 8 1.28 8.64 -5.28
N ASN A 9 2.14 9.33 -6.03
CA ASN A 9 1.88 9.83 -7.38
C ASN A 9 2.47 8.93 -8.48
N THR A 10 2.90 7.71 -8.16
CA THR A 10 3.38 6.75 -9.17
C THR A 10 2.23 6.43 -10.14
N PRO A 11 2.42 6.59 -11.46
CA PRO A 11 1.41 6.23 -12.45
C PRO A 11 1.04 4.74 -12.33
N LEU A 12 -0.25 4.42 -12.45
CA LEU A 12 -0.75 3.05 -12.25
C LEU A 12 -0.15 2.07 -13.27
N GLU A 13 0.10 2.53 -14.49
CA GLU A 13 0.74 1.77 -15.56
C GLU A 13 2.22 1.42 -15.28
N ALA A 14 2.84 2.08 -14.30
CA ALA A 14 4.21 1.78 -13.86
C ALA A 14 4.25 0.72 -12.74
N LEU A 15 3.08 0.26 -12.27
CA LEU A 15 2.97 -0.77 -11.24
C LEU A 15 2.89 -2.16 -11.85
N ALA A 16 3.51 -3.13 -11.17
CA ALA A 16 3.42 -4.55 -11.52
C ALA A 16 2.97 -5.36 -10.30
N PHE A 17 2.14 -6.37 -10.54
CA PHE A 17 1.54 -7.20 -9.51
C PHE A 17 2.12 -8.61 -9.56
N ALA A 18 2.68 -9.07 -8.45
CA ALA A 18 3.51 -10.28 -8.41
C ALA A 18 3.02 -11.37 -7.45
N HIS A 19 1.89 -11.17 -6.76
CA HIS A 19 1.43 -12.13 -5.75
C HIS A 19 0.68 -13.31 -6.40
N GLY A 20 1.35 -14.44 -6.57
CA GLY A 20 0.81 -15.57 -7.33
C GLY A 20 -0.30 -16.41 -6.68
N HIS A 21 -0.96 -15.95 -5.61
CA HIS A 21 -1.99 -16.74 -4.90
C HIS A 21 -3.42 -16.21 -5.07
N TYR A 22 -3.67 -15.28 -6.00
CA TYR A 22 -5.00 -14.83 -6.39
C TYR A 22 -5.10 -14.61 -7.91
N ASP A 23 -6.33 -14.47 -8.42
CA ASP A 23 -6.61 -14.17 -9.83
C ASP A 23 -6.32 -12.69 -10.13
N HIS A 24 -5.32 -12.45 -10.98
CA HIS A 24 -4.91 -11.10 -11.38
C HIS A 24 -5.83 -10.45 -12.41
N THR A 25 -6.82 -11.15 -12.97
CA THR A 25 -7.68 -10.64 -14.06
C THR A 25 -8.27 -9.25 -13.75
N ALA A 26 -8.75 -9.05 -12.52
CA ALA A 26 -9.34 -7.78 -12.11
C ALA A 26 -8.28 -6.66 -11.98
N VAL A 27 -7.14 -6.94 -11.34
CA VAL A 27 -6.10 -5.92 -11.12
C VAL A 27 -5.37 -5.54 -12.41
N GLU A 28 -5.28 -6.46 -13.36
CA GLU A 28 -4.71 -6.20 -14.68
C GLU A 28 -5.64 -5.36 -15.56
N GLN A 29 -6.96 -5.45 -15.35
CA GLN A 29 -7.95 -4.61 -16.03
C GLN A 29 -8.05 -3.22 -15.39
N ASP A 30 -8.07 -3.15 -14.06
CA ASP A 30 -8.10 -1.91 -13.30
C ASP A 30 -7.22 -2.02 -12.05
N PRO A 31 -6.00 -1.45 -12.06
CA PRO A 31 -5.12 -1.41 -10.90
C PRO A 31 -5.75 -0.82 -9.63
N GLN A 32 -6.78 0.03 -9.77
CA GLN A 32 -7.41 0.70 -8.62
C GLN A 32 -8.21 -0.25 -7.73
N VAL A 33 -8.55 -1.46 -8.19
CA VAL A 33 -9.18 -2.49 -7.35
C VAL A 33 -8.27 -2.96 -6.22
N LEU A 34 -6.95 -2.84 -6.39
CA LEU A 34 -5.95 -3.22 -5.40
C LEU A 34 -5.17 -2.01 -4.86
N VAL A 35 -4.88 -1.03 -5.71
CA VAL A 35 -4.09 0.15 -5.38
C VAL A 35 -4.94 1.39 -5.68
N PRO A 36 -5.88 1.78 -4.79
CA PRO A 36 -6.91 2.77 -5.07
C PRO A 36 -6.39 4.22 -5.00
N LEU A 37 -5.21 4.49 -5.56
CA LEU A 37 -4.54 5.80 -5.46
C LEU A 37 -5.35 6.93 -6.09
N GLY A 38 -5.95 6.71 -7.27
CA GLY A 38 -6.78 7.72 -7.92
C GLY A 38 -8.04 8.03 -7.10
N HIS A 39 -8.74 6.99 -6.62
CA HIS A 39 -9.89 7.18 -5.73
C HIS A 39 -9.54 7.95 -4.44
N LEU A 40 -8.40 7.64 -3.82
CA LEU A 40 -7.95 8.37 -2.63
C LEU A 40 -7.60 9.83 -2.97
N GLN A 41 -6.98 10.09 -4.12
CA GLN A 41 -6.68 11.45 -4.59
C GLN A 41 -7.99 12.24 -4.83
N ASP A 42 -9.02 11.61 -5.39
CA ASP A 42 -10.34 12.22 -5.57
C ASP A 42 -10.99 12.55 -4.22
N MET A 43 -10.90 11.65 -3.23
CA MET A 43 -11.39 11.90 -1.87
C MET A 43 -10.67 13.08 -1.21
N ALA A 44 -9.35 13.21 -1.42
CA ALA A 44 -8.58 14.35 -0.93
C ALA A 44 -8.99 15.65 -1.63
N ALA A 45 -9.19 15.61 -2.95
CA ALA A 45 -9.67 16.75 -3.73
C ALA A 45 -11.09 17.19 -3.33
N ALA A 46 -11.94 16.24 -2.95
CA ALA A 46 -13.28 16.48 -2.42
C ALA A 46 -13.28 16.97 -0.95
N GLY A 47 -12.14 16.91 -0.26
CA GLY A 47 -12.02 17.29 1.15
C GLY A 47 -12.57 16.25 2.14
N GLU A 48 -12.81 15.02 1.70
CA GLU A 48 -13.26 13.91 2.55
C GLU A 48 -12.14 13.37 3.43
N ILE A 49 -10.90 13.39 2.91
CA ILE A 49 -9.66 13.18 3.65
C ILE A 49 -8.75 14.39 3.48
N GLY A 50 -7.82 14.60 4.42
CA GLY A 50 -6.92 15.75 4.37
C GLY A 50 -5.94 15.68 3.19
N GLU A 51 -5.12 14.64 3.16
CA GLU A 51 -4.15 14.39 2.09
C GLU A 51 -3.71 12.92 2.09
N LEU A 52 -3.05 12.49 1.03
CA LEU A 52 -2.34 11.21 1.00
C LEU A 52 -0.92 11.42 1.49
N ALA A 53 -0.41 10.46 2.28
CA ALA A 53 1.02 10.37 2.55
C ALA A 53 1.81 10.31 1.22
N PRO A 54 3.02 10.90 1.16
CA PRO A 54 3.83 10.89 -0.06
C PRO A 54 4.32 9.50 -0.45
N THR A 55 4.29 8.54 0.48
CA THR A 55 4.79 7.17 0.28
C THR A 55 3.69 6.13 0.45
N VAL A 56 3.63 5.18 -0.48
CA VAL A 56 2.91 3.92 -0.31
C VAL A 56 3.85 2.84 0.19
N ILE A 57 3.42 2.09 1.20
CA ILE A 57 4.18 0.98 1.78
C ILE A 57 3.61 -0.34 1.25
N SER A 58 4.46 -1.16 0.64
CA SER A 58 4.12 -2.49 0.13
C SER A 58 5.02 -3.54 0.78
N PHE A 59 4.47 -4.71 1.07
CA PHE A 59 5.20 -5.86 1.58
C PHE A 59 4.53 -7.14 1.06
N MET A 60 5.22 -8.27 1.21
CA MET A 60 4.69 -9.56 0.75
C MET A 60 3.58 -10.03 1.69
N GLY A 61 2.46 -10.55 1.18
CA GLY A 61 1.29 -10.90 2.02
C GLY A 61 1.40 -12.26 2.73
N TYR A 62 2.12 -13.21 2.15
CA TYR A 62 2.30 -14.56 2.70
C TYR A 62 3.33 -14.60 3.85
N GLN A 63 2.90 -14.27 5.07
CA GLN A 63 3.79 -14.17 6.25
C GLN A 63 3.58 -15.34 7.23
N PRO A 64 4.29 -16.48 7.08
CA PRO A 64 4.07 -17.67 7.90
C PRO A 64 4.64 -17.59 9.33
N ASP A 65 5.56 -16.66 9.63
CA ASP A 65 6.16 -16.52 10.95
C ASP A 65 5.66 -15.23 11.62
N LEU A 66 4.68 -15.40 12.51
CA LEU A 66 4.05 -14.32 13.25
C LEU A 66 5.06 -13.54 14.12
N THR A 67 6.05 -14.23 14.70
CA THR A 67 7.06 -13.60 15.56
C THR A 67 7.84 -12.57 14.76
N ARG A 68 8.25 -12.94 13.53
CA ARG A 68 8.97 -12.02 12.64
C ARG A 68 8.08 -10.91 12.09
N VAL A 69 6.78 -11.14 11.93
CA VAL A 69 5.83 -10.04 11.61
C VAL A 69 5.84 -9.00 12.73
N VAL A 70 5.72 -9.43 13.98
CA VAL A 70 5.62 -8.55 15.15
C VAL A 70 6.96 -7.85 15.42
N ASP A 71 8.07 -8.59 15.39
CA ASP A 71 9.37 -8.10 15.84
C ASP A 71 10.18 -7.41 14.74
N GLU A 72 9.96 -7.76 13.46
CA GLU A 72 10.72 -7.19 12.32
C GLU A 72 9.84 -6.32 11.41
N LEU A 73 8.71 -6.83 10.92
CA LEU A 73 7.95 -6.17 9.85
C LEU A 73 7.15 -4.96 10.33
N ILE A 74 6.39 -5.12 11.41
CA ILE A 74 5.54 -4.05 11.96
C ILE A 74 6.38 -2.82 12.35
N PRO A 75 7.53 -2.94 13.03
CA PRO A 75 8.39 -1.80 13.32
C PRO A 75 8.80 -1.02 12.08
N LEU A 76 9.16 -1.70 10.98
CA LEU A 76 9.52 -1.04 9.71
C LEU A 76 8.34 -0.27 9.10
N ILE A 77 7.13 -0.86 9.12
CA ILE A 77 5.91 -0.20 8.62
C ILE A 77 5.58 1.04 9.46
N VAL A 78 5.64 0.90 10.79
CA VAL A 78 5.32 1.99 11.73
C VAL A 78 6.33 3.13 11.61
N GLU A 79 7.62 2.82 11.47
CA GLU A 79 8.66 3.83 11.26
C GLU A 79 8.43 4.60 9.96
N ALA A 80 8.15 3.90 8.85
CA ALA A 80 7.86 4.54 7.57
C ALA A 80 6.60 5.42 7.62
N ALA A 81 5.51 4.92 8.22
CA ALA A 81 4.27 5.69 8.36
C ALA A 81 4.44 6.93 9.24
N ARG A 82 5.19 6.82 10.35
CA ARG A 82 5.48 7.95 11.25
C ARG A 82 6.37 9.00 10.59
N LYS A 83 7.35 8.57 9.80
CA LYS A 83 8.23 9.47 9.04
C LYS A 83 7.43 10.40 8.12
N ASP A 84 6.36 9.87 7.53
CA ASP A 84 5.46 10.61 6.64
C ASP A 84 4.35 11.38 7.39
N GLY A 85 4.29 11.29 8.72
CA GLY A 85 3.26 11.94 9.52
C GLY A 85 1.84 11.38 9.30
N ALA A 86 1.73 10.13 8.84
CA ALA A 86 0.44 9.52 8.54
C ALA A 86 -0.42 9.33 9.81
N HIS A 87 -1.67 9.79 9.77
CA HIS A 87 -2.63 9.65 10.88
C HIS A 87 -3.42 8.34 10.84
N ALA A 88 -3.54 7.73 9.67
CA ALA A 88 -4.28 6.50 9.44
C ALA A 88 -3.63 5.69 8.31
N ALA A 89 -3.99 4.41 8.22
CA ALA A 89 -3.55 3.51 7.15
C ALA A 89 -4.75 2.75 6.57
N LEU A 90 -4.79 2.66 5.24
CA LEU A 90 -5.68 1.74 4.53
C LEU A 90 -4.88 0.47 4.23
N LEU A 91 -5.26 -0.64 4.88
CA LEU A 91 -4.65 -1.95 4.61
C LEU A 91 -5.44 -2.63 3.50
N VAL A 92 -4.77 -2.91 2.37
CA VAL A 92 -5.38 -3.60 1.24
C VAL A 92 -4.75 -4.99 1.08
N PRO A 93 -5.52 -6.08 1.23
CA PRO A 93 -5.03 -7.41 0.92
C PRO A 93 -4.92 -7.62 -0.59
N ALA A 94 -3.83 -8.26 -1.02
CA ALA A 94 -3.64 -8.78 -2.37
C ALA A 94 -3.89 -10.28 -2.38
#